data_AF-A0A7K9UIP5-F1
#
_entry.id   AF-A0A7K9UIP5-F1
#
_cell.length_a   1.000
_cell.length_b   1.000
_cell.length_c   1.000
_cell.angle_alpha   90.00
_cell.angle_beta   90.00
_cell.angle_gamma   90.00
#
_symmetry.space_group_name_H-M   'P 1'
#
loop_
_entity.id
_entity.type
_entity.pdbx_description
1 polymer ?
#
loop_
_entity_poly.entity_id
_entity_poly.type
_entity_poly.pdbx_seq_one_letter_code
_entity_poly.pdbx_strand_id
1 'polypeptide(L)'
;GKPNFDYLLQKFGEALVPVANCDVKEYNSNPKEQLPFKEYIKYWQEHISSGYRSTRGCLYLKDWHLSRTFPVQDVYTTPVYFSSDWLNEYWDAVAVDDYRFVYMGPKG
;
A
#
# COMPACT_ATOMS: atom_id res chain seq x y z
N GLY A 1 3.45 -13.17 -7.59
CA GLY A 1 2.59 -14.02 -6.75
C GLY A 1 1.27 -13.32 -6.49
N LYS A 2 0.27 -14.02 -5.92
CA LYS A 2 -1.01 -13.43 -5.51
C LYS A 2 -1.01 -13.24 -3.98
N PRO A 3 -1.24 -12.03 -3.45
CA PRO A 3 -1.36 -11.82 -2.00
C PRO A 3 -2.53 -12.61 -1.39
N ASN A 4 -2.43 -12.96 -0.11
CA ASN A 4 -3.55 -13.54 0.64
C ASN A 4 -4.54 -12.42 1.03
N PHE A 5 -5.53 -12.18 0.17
CA PHE A 5 -6.50 -11.11 0.37
C PHE A 5 -7.38 -11.31 1.60
N ASP A 6 -7.76 -12.53 1.94
CA ASP A 6 -8.63 -12.79 3.09
C ASP A 6 -7.93 -12.40 4.40
N TYR A 7 -6.65 -12.77 4.54
CA TYR A 7 -5.83 -12.35 5.67
C TYR A 7 -5.68 -10.83 5.76
N LEU A 8 -5.37 -10.18 4.63
CA LEU A 8 -5.18 -8.73 4.58
C LEU A 8 -6.48 -7.97 4.88
N LEU A 9 -7.62 -8.45 4.39
CA LEU A 9 -8.94 -7.89 4.68
C LEU A 9 -9.30 -8.03 6.16
N GLN A 10 -9.04 -9.20 6.76
CA GLN A 10 -9.28 -9.43 8.18
C GLN A 10 -8.44 -8.49 9.06
N LYS A 11 -7.19 -8.22 8.68
CA LYS A 11 -6.26 -7.40 9.46
C LYS A 11 -6.43 -5.90 9.23
N PHE A 12 -6.67 -5.49 7.99
CA PHE A 12 -6.53 -4.09 7.55
C PHE A 12 -7.73 -3.56 6.75
N GLY A 13 -8.84 -4.30 6.64
CA GLY A 13 -9.96 -3.97 5.74
C GLY A 13 -10.53 -2.56 5.89
N GLU A 14 -10.57 -2.04 7.11
CA GLU A 14 -11.10 -0.69 7.42
C GLU A 14 -10.06 0.43 7.31
N ALA A 15 -8.78 0.11 7.05
CA ALA A 15 -7.73 1.11 6.89
C ALA A 15 -8.02 2.01 5.68
N LEU A 16 -7.83 3.32 5.81
CA LEU A 16 -7.76 4.21 4.66
C LEU A 16 -6.36 4.13 4.05
N VAL A 17 -6.30 3.88 2.74
CA VAL A 17 -5.06 3.64 2.01
C VAL A 17 -4.91 4.58 0.80
N PRO A 18 -3.68 5.05 0.54
CA PRO A 18 -3.36 5.85 -0.64
C PRO A 18 -3.32 4.98 -1.90
N VAL A 19 -4.17 5.30 -2.87
CA VAL A 19 -4.30 4.57 -4.14
C VAL A 19 -4.10 5.53 -5.30
N ALA A 20 -3.08 5.26 -6.13
CA ALA A 20 -2.74 6.03 -7.30
C ALA A 20 -3.41 5.46 -8.57
N ASN A 21 -3.98 6.31 -9.42
CA ASN A 21 -4.40 5.89 -10.77
C ASN A 21 -3.21 5.99 -11.74
N CYS A 22 -2.63 4.85 -12.09
CA CYS A 22 -1.42 4.76 -12.91
C CYS A 22 -1.65 5.14 -14.38
N ASP A 23 -2.89 5.11 -14.87
CA ASP A 23 -3.22 5.45 -16.27
C ASP A 23 -3.36 6.96 -16.49
N VAL A 24 -3.54 7.72 -15.41
CA VAL A 24 -3.66 9.18 -15.47
C VAL A 24 -2.34 9.81 -15.04
N LYS A 25 -1.80 10.69 -15.88
CA LYS A 25 -0.65 11.54 -15.54
C LYS A 25 -1.15 12.96 -15.30
N GLU A 26 -0.91 13.45 -14.10
CA GLU A 26 -1.19 14.81 -13.69
C GLU A 26 0.09 15.40 -13.11
N TYR A 27 0.65 16.43 -13.77
CA TYR A 27 1.87 17.12 -13.34
C TYR A 27 3.00 16.21 -12.82
N ASN A 28 3.55 15.36 -13.71
CA ASN A 28 4.59 14.36 -13.43
C ASN A 28 4.24 13.29 -12.38
N SER A 29 3.00 13.23 -11.91
CA SER A 29 2.54 12.30 -10.88
C SER A 29 1.28 11.56 -11.32
N ASN A 30 0.96 10.48 -10.60
CA ASN A 30 -0.36 9.86 -10.69
C ASN A 30 -1.24 10.46 -9.58
N PRO A 31 -2.48 10.89 -9.88
CA PRO A 31 -3.40 11.37 -8.84
C PRO A 31 -3.66 10.24 -7.84
N LYS A 32 -3.68 10.57 -6.55
CA LYS A 32 -3.92 9.64 -5.45
C LYS A 32 -5.23 9.95 -4.76
N GLU A 33 -6.02 8.93 -4.50
CA GLU A 33 -7.21 8.98 -3.66
C GLU A 33 -7.00 8.17 -2.37
N GLN A 34 -7.71 8.53 -1.31
CA GLN A 34 -7.78 7.73 -0.09
C GLN A 34 -9.00 6.84 -0.17
N LEU A 35 -8.80 5.52 -0.10
CA LEU A 35 -9.88 4.53 -0.16
C LEU A 35 -9.84 3.59 1.05
N PRO A 36 -10.97 3.08 1.52
CA PRO A 36 -10.97 1.92 2.40
C PRO A 36 -10.25 0.75 1.73
N PHE A 37 -9.35 0.09 2.45
CA PHE A 37 -8.53 -1.00 1.92
C PHE A 37 -9.39 -2.14 1.36
N LYS A 38 -10.53 -2.44 2.01
CA LYS A 38 -11.51 -3.39 1.51
C LYS A 38 -12.06 -3.06 0.12
N GLU A 39 -12.29 -1.78 -0.18
CA GLU A 39 -12.75 -1.34 -1.50
C GLU A 39 -11.64 -1.48 -2.54
N TYR A 40 -10.40 -1.19 -2.15
CA TYR A 40 -9.24 -1.40 -3.01
C TYR A 40 -9.03 -2.88 -3.37
N ILE A 41 -9.12 -3.78 -2.39
CA ILE A 41 -9.04 -5.23 -2.64
C ILE A 41 -10.20 -5.71 -3.52
N LYS A 42 -11.42 -5.22 -3.29
CA LYS A 42 -12.58 -5.53 -4.15
C LYS A 42 -12.30 -5.13 -5.61
N TYR A 43 -11.83 -3.90 -5.82
CA TYR A 43 -11.40 -3.44 -7.15
C TYR A 43 -10.34 -4.38 -7.76
N TRP A 44 -9.32 -4.77 -7.00
CA TRP A 44 -8.25 -5.60 -7.51
C TRP A 44 -8.76 -7.01 -7.88
N GLN A 45 -9.64 -7.60 -7.06
CA GLN A 45 -10.29 -8.87 -7.39
C GLN A 45 -11.13 -8.78 -8.68
N GLU A 46 -11.92 -7.71 -8.83
CA GLU A 46 -12.69 -7.42 -10.05
C GLU A 46 -11.77 -7.26 -11.27
N HIS A 47 -10.68 -6.50 -11.13
CA HIS A 47 -9.67 -6.29 -12.16
C HIS A 47 -9.00 -7.59 -12.64
N ILE A 48 -8.75 -8.53 -11.73
CA ILE A 48 -8.24 -9.86 -12.11
C ILE A 48 -9.32 -10.63 -12.88
N SER A 49 -10.56 -10.64 -12.38
CA SER A 49 -11.66 -11.39 -12.98
C SER A 49 -12.08 -10.89 -14.37
N SER A 50 -11.87 -9.60 -14.65
CA SER A 50 -12.17 -8.96 -15.94
C SER A 50 -11.05 -9.12 -16.98
N GLY A 51 -10.00 -9.91 -16.68
CA GLY A 51 -8.86 -10.07 -17.58
C GLY A 51 -7.96 -8.83 -17.64
N TYR A 52 -7.79 -8.15 -16.50
CA TYR A 52 -6.98 -6.94 -16.36
C TYR A 52 -7.51 -5.74 -17.17
N ARG A 53 -8.83 -5.63 -17.27
CA ARG A 53 -9.53 -4.51 -17.90
C ARG A 53 -10.40 -3.80 -16.87
N SER A 54 -10.23 -2.50 -16.73
CA SER A 54 -10.98 -1.71 -15.75
C SER A 54 -11.34 -0.35 -16.33
N THR A 55 -12.60 0.05 -16.14
CA THR A 55 -13.06 1.41 -16.45
C THR A 55 -12.51 2.45 -15.47
N ARG A 56 -12.08 2.02 -14.27
CA ARG A 56 -11.39 2.88 -13.29
C ARG A 56 -9.90 3.06 -13.59
N GLY A 57 -9.39 2.42 -14.65
CA GLY A 57 -7.96 2.32 -14.93
C GLY A 57 -7.22 1.35 -14.01
N CYS A 58 -5.89 1.40 -14.06
CA CYS A 58 -4.94 0.64 -13.25
C CYS A 58 -4.65 1.37 -11.93
N LEU A 59 -5.32 0.96 -10.85
CA LEU A 59 -5.16 1.52 -9.52
C LEU A 59 -4.10 0.76 -8.72
N TYR A 60 -3.19 1.50 -8.11
CA TYR A 60 -2.04 0.94 -7.42
C TYR A 60 -1.89 1.60 -6.04
N LEU A 61 -1.85 0.79 -4.98
CA LEU A 61 -1.59 1.29 -3.63
C LEU A 61 -0.12 1.66 -3.52
N LYS A 62 0.17 2.92 -3.19
CA LYS A 62 1.53 3.49 -3.14
C LYS A 62 1.72 4.30 -1.87
N ASP A 63 2.92 4.22 -1.30
CA ASP A 63 3.34 5.04 -0.15
C ASP A 63 2.48 4.78 1.11
N TRP A 64 1.98 3.55 1.30
CA TRP A 64 1.23 3.23 2.50
C TRP A 64 2.15 2.97 3.69
N HIS A 65 2.07 3.85 4.67
CA HIS A 65 2.75 3.79 5.97
C HIS A 65 2.13 2.72 6.89
N LEU A 66 2.21 1.45 6.48
CA LEU A 66 1.56 0.34 7.19
C LEU A 66 2.12 0.18 8.61
N SER A 67 3.44 0.27 8.78
CA SER A 67 4.13 0.07 10.06
C SER A 67 3.73 1.14 11.08
N ARG A 68 3.70 2.41 10.66
CA ARG A 68 3.20 3.51 11.50
C ARG A 68 1.70 3.41 11.78
N THR A 69 0.89 3.00 10.81
CA THR A 69 -0.56 2.88 11.00
C THR A 69 -0.90 1.73 11.96
N PHE A 70 -0.11 0.64 11.94
CA PHE A 70 -0.33 -0.57 12.73
C PHE A 70 0.96 -1.04 13.43
N PRO A 71 1.49 -0.27 14.41
CA PRO A 71 2.81 -0.52 15.00
C PRO A 71 2.91 -1.86 15.75
N VAL A 72 1.77 -2.44 16.16
CA VAL A 72 1.71 -3.72 16.88
C VAL A 72 1.79 -4.93 15.94
N GLN A 73 1.61 -4.76 14.63
CA GLN A 73 1.48 -5.89 13.70
C GLN A 73 2.83 -6.46 13.19
N ASP A 74 3.97 -5.89 13.61
CA ASP A 74 5.35 -6.29 13.22
C ASP A 74 5.42 -6.87 11.79
N VAL A 75 5.05 -6.03 10.83
CA VAL A 75 4.66 -6.50 9.48
C VAL A 75 5.84 -6.94 8.62
N TYR A 76 7.07 -6.58 9.00
CA TYR A 76 8.28 -7.02 8.34
C TYR A 76 9.51 -6.87 9.26
N THR A 77 10.56 -7.65 8.98
CA THR A 77 11.87 -7.47 9.61
C THR A 77 12.84 -6.85 8.60
N THR A 78 13.52 -5.77 8.99
CA THR A 78 14.56 -5.15 8.16
C THR A 78 15.76 -6.09 8.05
N PRO A 79 16.24 -6.44 6.84
CA PRO A 79 17.46 -7.22 6.71
C PRO A 79 18.66 -6.48 7.30
N VAL A 80 19.61 -7.22 7.88
CA VAL A 80 20.75 -6.63 8.63
C VAL A 80 21.55 -5.59 7.85
N TYR A 81 21.66 -5.72 6.53
CA TYR A 81 22.41 -4.77 5.70
C TYR A 81 21.68 -3.44 5.47
N PHE A 82 20.39 -3.38 5.81
CA PHE A 82 19.57 -2.17 5.74
C PHE A 82 19.16 -1.65 7.13
N SER A 83 19.63 -2.28 8.22
CA SER A 83 19.21 -1.90 9.58
C SER A 83 19.92 -0.65 10.11
N SER A 84 21.05 -0.25 9.52
CA SER A 84 21.75 1.00 9.85
C SER A 84 21.19 2.12 8.97
N ASP A 85 20.04 2.67 9.37
CA ASP A 85 19.33 3.73 8.65
C ASP A 85 18.99 4.87 9.62
N TRP A 86 19.81 5.92 9.57
CA TRP A 86 19.67 7.08 10.44
C TRP A 86 18.27 7.73 10.36
N LEU A 87 17.62 7.72 9.20
CA LEU A 87 16.32 8.36 9.04
C LEU A 87 15.23 7.55 9.73
N ASN A 88 15.22 6.23 9.52
CA ASN A 88 14.28 5.34 10.19
C ASN A 88 14.55 5.28 11.71
N GLU A 89 15.81 5.29 12.14
CA GLU A 89 16.18 5.38 13.57
C GLU A 89 15.68 6.67 14.23
N TYR A 90 15.83 7.81 13.55
CA TYR A 90 15.30 9.09 14.01
C TYR A 90 13.78 9.02 14.18
N TRP A 91 13.08 8.54 13.16
CA TRP A 91 11.62 8.47 13.17
C TRP A 91 11.06 7.50 14.21
N ASP A 92 11.73 6.37 14.44
CA ASP A 92 11.40 5.45 15.53
C ASP A 92 11.52 6.13 16.91
N ALA A 93 12.53 6.99 17.10
CA ALA A 93 12.75 7.69 18.36
C ALA A 93 11.69 8.76 18.67
N VAL A 94 11.19 9.46 17.64
CA VAL A 94 10.12 10.47 17.80
C VAL A 94 8.71 9.90 17.67
N ALA A 95 8.55 8.71 17.08
CA ALA A 95 7.28 8.01 16.89
C ALA A 95 6.18 8.81 16.16
N VAL A 96 6.58 9.71 15.24
CA VAL A 96 5.66 10.56 14.47
C VAL A 96 5.41 10.01 13.07
N ASP A 97 6.46 9.47 12.43
CA ASP A 97 6.40 8.99 11.06
C ASP A 97 7.23 7.70 10.86
N ASP A 98 7.24 7.17 9.65
CA ASP A 98 8.15 6.10 9.23
C ASP A 98 8.54 6.25 7.75
N TYR A 99 9.76 5.83 7.41
CA TYR A 99 10.24 5.78 6.03
C TYR A 99 10.13 4.34 5.49
N ARG A 100 8.94 3.73 5.67
CA ARG A 100 8.66 2.33 5.38
C ARG A 100 7.33 2.24 4.67
N PHE A 101 7.37 1.84 3.41
CA PHE A 101 6.22 1.97 2.52
C PHE A 101 5.79 0.62 1.97
N VAL A 102 4.48 0.40 1.93
CA VAL A 102 3.89 -0.73 1.23
C VAL A 102 3.42 -0.27 -0.16
N TYR A 103 3.80 -1.06 -1.16
CA TYR A 103 3.38 -0.92 -2.55
C TYR A 103 2.72 -2.22 -2.99
N MET A 104 1.50 -2.16 -3.49
CA MET A 104 0.81 -3.34 -3.99
C MET A 104 -0.20 -2.95 -5.07
N GLY A 105 -0.34 -3.79 -6.08
CA GLY A 105 -1.37 -3.62 -7.09
C GLY A 105 -1.37 -4.67 -8.19
N PRO A 106 -2.39 -4.62 -9.07
CA PRO A 106 -2.53 -5.55 -10.17
C PRO A 106 -1.36 -5.45 -11.14
N LYS A 107 -1.24 -6.49 -11.97
CA LYS A 107 -0.38 -6.43 -13.15
C LYS A 107 -0.83 -5.25 -14.03
N GLY A 108 0.12 -4.39 -14.38
CA GLY A 108 -0.01 -3.36 -15.43
C GLY A 108 0.46 -3.85 -16.79
#